data_AF-A0A0C4FA03-F1
#
_entry.id   AF-A0A0C4FA03-F1
#
_cell.length_a   1.000
_cell.length_b   1.000
_cell.length_c   1.000
_cell.angle_alpha   90.00
_cell.angle_beta   90.00
_cell.angle_gamma   90.00
#
_symmetry.space_group_name_H-M   'P 1'
#
loop_
_entity.id
_entity.type
_entity.pdbx_description
1 polymer ?
#
loop_
_entity_poly.entity_id
_entity_poly.type
_entity_poly.pdbx_seq_one_letter_code
_entity_poly.pdbx_strand_id
1 'polypeptide(L)'
;MANKNHTALDLWKAAMDWVFSSGLGNVQTGVLYDGMNVGECGKFTSHIWSYNYGALLGALAWMHKATGNNTYLDLVAPFYNYAQLTFSGQKVSNVVTETCEPGAKCNRDQQGFKAIYLRNLAYTCREVTSDQVKGAIKSTIDASVAAMVQYSCDDDWFCNGNWTADASPVKYVRSQHVAAALLVSALGVHLSPEGGLLPKITPGQLTNTTNGAAGLGSGGTKNPGKVTSKPLAAASGLKVTFSIFLGLFTVAFSTSMFDPLAFIP
;
A
#
# COMPACT_ATOMS: atom_id res chain seq x y z
N MET A 1 -16.21 -16.52 0.05
CA MET A 1 -17.45 -15.86 -0.44
C MET A 1 -18.54 -15.99 0.60
N ALA A 2 -19.20 -14.90 0.99
CA ALA A 2 -20.20 -14.90 2.07
C ALA A 2 -21.45 -15.74 1.79
N ASN A 3 -21.73 -16.08 0.52
CA ASN A 3 -22.96 -16.76 0.10
C ASN A 3 -22.76 -17.92 -0.90
N LYS A 4 -21.53 -18.35 -1.19
CA LYS A 4 -21.19 -19.40 -2.18
C LYS A 4 -21.93 -19.24 -3.54
N ASN A 5 -22.17 -18.00 -3.99
CA ASN A 5 -22.89 -17.74 -5.23
C ASN A 5 -22.04 -18.08 -6.47
N HIS A 6 -22.46 -19.10 -7.22
CA HIS A 6 -21.76 -19.58 -8.42
C HIS A 6 -21.76 -18.56 -9.56
N THR A 7 -22.86 -17.83 -9.79
CA THR A 7 -22.94 -16.78 -10.82
C THR A 7 -21.92 -15.69 -10.58
N ALA A 8 -21.74 -15.26 -9.33
CA ALA A 8 -20.72 -14.28 -8.99
C ALA A 8 -19.32 -14.82 -9.37
N LEU A 9 -19.01 -16.05 -8.95
CA LEU A 9 -17.72 -16.68 -9.25
C LEU A 9 -17.45 -16.80 -10.76
N ASP A 10 -18.46 -17.13 -11.56
CA ASP A 10 -18.30 -17.27 -13.01
C ASP A 10 -18.07 -15.91 -13.70
N LEU A 11 -18.73 -14.84 -13.21
CA LEU A 11 -18.42 -13.47 -13.67
C LEU A 11 -16.99 -13.05 -13.31
N TRP A 12 -16.50 -13.41 -12.13
CA TRP A 12 -15.10 -13.14 -11.74
C TRP A 12 -14.10 -13.85 -12.67
N LYS A 13 -14.36 -15.13 -12.98
CA LYS A 13 -13.51 -15.90 -13.92
C LYS A 13 -13.53 -15.25 -15.30
N ALA A 14 -14.71 -14.95 -15.84
CA ALA A 14 -14.84 -14.30 -17.16
C ALA A 14 -14.12 -12.95 -17.22
N ALA A 15 -14.23 -12.13 -16.18
CA ALA A 15 -13.53 -10.85 -16.11
C ALA A 15 -12.01 -11.01 -16.09
N MET A 16 -11.48 -11.94 -15.28
CA MET A 16 -10.04 -12.23 -15.25
C MET A 16 -9.52 -12.82 -16.56
N ASP A 17 -10.26 -13.76 -17.14
CA ASP A 17 -9.92 -14.37 -18.42
C ASP A 17 -9.84 -13.29 -19.50
N TRP A 18 -10.75 -12.30 -19.49
CA TRP A 18 -10.69 -11.16 -20.40
C TRP A 18 -9.48 -10.25 -20.14
N VAL A 19 -9.14 -9.95 -18.89
CA VAL A 19 -7.94 -9.14 -18.55
C VAL A 19 -6.67 -9.74 -19.14
N PHE A 20 -6.49 -11.06 -19.04
CA PHE A 20 -5.29 -11.71 -19.56
C PHE A 20 -5.35 -11.98 -21.06
N SER A 21 -6.47 -12.51 -21.56
CA SER A 21 -6.62 -12.85 -22.99
C SER A 21 -6.64 -11.62 -23.90
N SER A 22 -7.09 -10.47 -23.40
CA SER A 22 -7.04 -9.21 -24.16
C SER A 22 -5.62 -8.67 -24.31
N GLY A 23 -4.68 -9.07 -23.43
CA GLY A 23 -3.34 -8.50 -23.31
C GLY A 23 -3.24 -7.31 -22.34
N LEU A 24 -4.33 -6.92 -21.68
CA LEU A 24 -4.34 -5.83 -20.70
C LEU A 24 -3.42 -6.13 -19.50
N GLY A 25 -3.41 -7.38 -19.05
CA GLY A 25 -2.46 -7.92 -18.08
C GLY A 25 -1.55 -8.97 -18.71
N ASN A 26 -0.24 -8.76 -18.67
CA ASN A 26 0.75 -9.70 -19.16
C ASN A 26 1.32 -10.52 -18.00
N VAL A 27 1.00 -11.81 -17.95
CA VAL A 27 1.39 -12.70 -16.83
C VAL A 27 2.89 -13.03 -16.82
N GLN A 28 3.60 -12.87 -17.94
CA GLN A 28 5.05 -13.10 -18.03
C GLN A 28 5.84 -11.90 -17.53
N THR A 29 5.43 -10.69 -17.90
CA THR A 29 6.15 -9.45 -17.53
C THR A 29 5.62 -8.80 -16.27
N GLY A 30 4.39 -9.10 -15.86
CA GLY A 30 3.69 -8.44 -14.77
C GLY A 30 3.12 -7.06 -15.14
N VAL A 31 3.24 -6.63 -16.40
CA VAL A 31 2.67 -5.35 -16.85
C VAL A 31 1.14 -5.44 -16.82
N LEU A 32 0.49 -4.46 -16.18
CA LEU A 32 -0.94 -4.24 -16.20
C LEU A 32 -1.22 -2.80 -16.64
N TYR A 33 -1.80 -2.66 -17.84
CA TYR A 33 -2.15 -1.36 -18.43
C TYR A 33 -3.46 -0.81 -17.85
N ASP A 34 -3.64 0.50 -17.93
CA ASP A 34 -4.84 1.18 -17.42
C ASP A 34 -6.10 0.88 -18.25
N GLY A 35 -5.95 0.72 -19.56
CA GLY A 35 -7.07 0.44 -20.46
C GLY A 35 -6.76 0.64 -21.93
N MET A 36 -7.80 0.52 -22.75
CA MET A 36 -7.80 0.77 -24.20
C MET A 36 -9.16 1.35 -24.62
N ASN A 37 -9.21 2.02 -25.76
CA ASN A 37 -10.47 2.49 -26.33
C ASN A 37 -11.22 1.35 -27.04
N VAL A 38 -12.55 1.43 -27.06
CA VAL A 38 -13.38 0.51 -27.85
C VAL A 38 -13.05 0.68 -29.33
N GLY A 39 -12.84 -0.44 -30.03
CA GLY A 39 -12.41 -0.45 -31.43
C GLY A 39 -10.89 -0.38 -31.65
N GLU A 40 -10.11 -0.18 -30.58
CA GLU A 40 -8.65 -0.16 -30.61
C GLU A 40 -8.04 -1.32 -29.83
N CYS A 41 -8.60 -2.52 -29.99
CA CYS A 41 -8.16 -3.72 -29.27
C CYS A 41 -6.65 -3.94 -29.44
N GLY A 42 -5.93 -4.08 -28.32
CA GLY A 42 -4.48 -4.26 -28.29
C GLY A 42 -3.66 -2.96 -28.29
N LYS A 43 -4.29 -1.78 -28.48
CA LYS A 43 -3.63 -0.48 -28.28
C LYS A 43 -3.90 0.02 -26.87
N PHE A 44 -3.01 -0.35 -25.94
CA PHE A 44 -3.14 0.03 -24.55
C PHE A 44 -2.61 1.44 -24.29
N THR A 45 -3.23 2.11 -23.33
CA THR A 45 -2.68 3.31 -22.71
C THR A 45 -1.38 2.99 -21.98
N SER A 46 -0.46 3.96 -21.91
CA SER A 46 0.85 3.78 -21.25
C SER A 46 0.83 4.07 -19.76
N HIS A 47 -0.31 4.49 -19.20
CA HIS A 47 -0.43 4.79 -17.79
C HIS A 47 -0.47 3.50 -16.96
N ILE A 48 0.24 3.54 -15.84
CA ILE A 48 0.37 2.44 -14.89
C ILE A 48 0.00 2.99 -13.51
N TRP A 49 -1.01 2.42 -12.88
CA TRP A 49 -1.58 2.94 -11.62
C TRP A 49 -1.63 1.87 -10.54
N SER A 50 -1.29 2.25 -9.31
CA SER A 50 -1.20 1.30 -8.19
C SER A 50 -2.53 0.60 -7.91
N TYR A 51 -3.66 1.29 -8.09
CA TYR A 51 -4.97 0.71 -7.79
C TYR A 51 -5.34 -0.45 -8.72
N ASN A 52 -4.88 -0.43 -9.98
CA ASN A 52 -5.11 -1.52 -10.93
C ASN A 52 -4.40 -2.80 -10.45
N TYR A 53 -3.14 -2.67 -10.00
CA TYR A 53 -2.41 -3.79 -9.41
C TYR A 53 -3.05 -4.24 -8.09
N GLY A 54 -3.49 -3.28 -7.26
CA GLY A 54 -4.22 -3.59 -6.03
C GLY A 54 -5.46 -4.43 -6.30
N ALA A 55 -6.30 -3.99 -7.23
CA ALA A 55 -7.51 -4.69 -7.61
C ALA A 55 -7.21 -6.12 -8.10
N LEU A 56 -6.22 -6.28 -8.99
CA LEU A 56 -5.83 -7.59 -9.51
C LEU A 56 -5.29 -8.52 -8.41
N LEU A 57 -4.31 -8.05 -7.62
CA LEU A 57 -3.68 -8.86 -6.56
C LEU A 57 -4.68 -9.28 -5.48
N GLY A 58 -5.59 -8.38 -5.11
CA GLY A 58 -6.69 -8.69 -4.20
C GLY A 58 -7.66 -9.70 -4.81
N ALA A 59 -8.04 -9.54 -6.07
CA ALA A 59 -8.91 -10.47 -6.78
C ALA A 59 -8.31 -11.89 -6.83
N LEU A 60 -7.01 -12.01 -7.16
CA LEU A 60 -6.29 -13.29 -7.15
C LEU A 60 -6.35 -13.96 -5.77
N ALA A 61 -6.09 -13.20 -4.70
CA ALA A 61 -6.16 -13.70 -3.32
C ALA A 61 -7.58 -14.18 -2.96
N TRP A 62 -8.62 -13.41 -3.33
CA TRP A 62 -10.01 -13.78 -3.10
C TRP A 62 -10.46 -14.98 -3.94
N MET A 63 -9.98 -15.10 -5.17
CA MET A 63 -10.26 -16.24 -6.05
C MET A 63 -9.62 -17.52 -5.53
N HIS A 64 -8.37 -17.46 -5.07
CA HIS A 64 -7.75 -18.56 -4.32
C HIS A 64 -8.61 -18.95 -3.11
N LYS A 65 -8.92 -17.99 -2.24
CA LYS A 65 -9.72 -18.24 -1.02
C LYS A 65 -11.09 -18.86 -1.33
N ALA A 66 -11.69 -18.49 -2.45
CA ALA A 66 -13.02 -18.92 -2.83
C ALA A 66 -13.06 -20.28 -3.54
N THR A 67 -11.96 -20.70 -4.18
CA THR A 67 -11.91 -21.91 -5.02
C THR A 67 -10.95 -22.97 -4.51
N GLY A 68 -9.98 -22.61 -3.66
CA GLY A 68 -8.84 -23.44 -3.30
C GLY A 68 -7.83 -23.64 -4.43
N ASN A 69 -7.96 -22.92 -5.55
CA ASN A 69 -7.08 -23.09 -6.69
C ASN A 69 -5.79 -22.24 -6.55
N ASN A 70 -4.66 -22.91 -6.37
CA ASN A 70 -3.35 -22.28 -6.22
C ASN A 70 -2.86 -21.55 -7.47
N THR A 71 -3.39 -21.86 -8.67
CA THR A 71 -2.95 -21.18 -9.90
C THR A 71 -3.22 -19.67 -9.86
N TYR A 72 -4.17 -19.21 -9.03
CA TYR A 72 -4.39 -17.79 -8.79
C TYR A 72 -3.25 -17.15 -7.98
N LEU A 73 -2.63 -17.89 -7.05
CA LEU A 73 -1.49 -17.40 -6.29
C LEU A 73 -0.20 -17.39 -7.12
N ASP A 74 -0.06 -18.31 -8.08
CA ASP A 74 1.09 -18.35 -9.00
C ASP A 74 1.17 -17.06 -9.85
N LEU A 75 0.03 -16.42 -10.11
CA LEU A 75 -0.04 -15.14 -10.81
C LEU A 75 0.39 -13.94 -9.96
N VAL A 76 0.50 -14.06 -8.63
CA VAL A 76 0.80 -12.90 -7.77
C VAL A 76 2.21 -12.37 -8.01
N ALA A 77 3.21 -13.25 -8.11
CA ALA A 77 4.62 -12.82 -8.11
C ALA A 77 4.99 -11.91 -9.30
N PRO A 78 4.63 -12.21 -10.56
CA PRO A 78 4.95 -11.33 -11.69
C PRO A 78 4.38 -9.91 -11.52
N PHE A 79 3.08 -9.80 -11.20
CA PHE A 79 2.42 -8.51 -11.05
C PHE A 79 2.91 -7.75 -9.81
N TYR A 80 3.13 -8.43 -8.69
CA TYR A 80 3.66 -7.80 -7.48
C TYR A 80 5.07 -7.26 -7.71
N ASN A 81 5.96 -8.03 -8.34
CA ASN A 81 7.33 -7.60 -8.60
C ASN A 81 7.36 -6.37 -9.52
N TYR A 82 6.54 -6.38 -10.59
CA TYR A 82 6.43 -5.22 -11.48
C TYR A 82 5.88 -3.99 -10.75
N ALA A 83 4.83 -4.18 -9.93
CA ALA A 83 4.25 -3.11 -9.12
C ALA A 83 5.24 -2.54 -8.11
N GLN A 84 5.99 -3.39 -7.40
CA GLN A 84 6.98 -2.97 -6.41
C GLN A 84 8.05 -2.09 -7.05
N LEU A 85 8.55 -2.47 -8.24
CA LEU A 85 9.53 -1.66 -8.97
C LEU A 85 8.93 -0.34 -9.45
N THR A 86 7.69 -0.37 -9.96
CA THR A 86 7.03 0.81 -10.53
C THR A 86 6.62 1.83 -9.46
N PHE A 87 6.13 1.36 -8.32
CA PHE A 87 5.57 2.18 -7.25
C PHE A 87 6.50 2.31 -6.04
N SER A 88 7.80 2.14 -6.22
CA SER A 88 8.80 2.45 -5.19
C SER A 88 9.31 3.87 -5.36
N GLY A 89 9.40 4.61 -4.24
CA GLY A 89 9.99 5.95 -4.24
C GLY A 89 11.46 5.92 -4.68
N GLN A 90 11.87 6.87 -5.51
CA GLN A 90 13.24 6.92 -6.05
C GLN A 90 14.30 7.18 -4.96
N LYS A 91 13.93 7.94 -3.91
CA LYS A 91 14.81 8.32 -2.80
C LYS A 91 14.59 7.48 -1.54
N VAL A 92 13.50 6.70 -1.50
CA VAL A 92 13.11 5.88 -0.36
C VAL A 92 12.68 4.50 -0.87
N SER A 93 13.57 3.53 -0.71
CA SER A 93 13.35 2.17 -1.22
C SER A 93 12.11 1.54 -0.59
N ASN A 94 11.32 0.83 -1.40
CA ASN A 94 10.11 0.09 -1.00
C ASN A 94 8.96 0.93 -0.43
N VAL A 95 9.04 2.26 -0.48
CA VAL A 95 7.95 3.14 -0.07
C VAL A 95 6.96 3.31 -1.22
N VAL A 96 5.69 2.98 -0.97
CA VAL A 96 4.63 3.03 -1.99
C VAL A 96 4.38 4.47 -2.44
N THR A 97 4.66 4.72 -3.72
CA THR A 97 4.67 6.03 -4.36
C THR A 97 3.90 5.97 -5.67
N GLU A 98 2.98 6.92 -5.89
CA GLU A 98 2.31 7.01 -7.20
C GLU A 98 3.27 7.62 -8.24
N THR A 99 3.13 7.19 -9.50
CA THR A 99 3.97 7.68 -10.61
C THR A 99 3.86 9.20 -10.83
N CYS A 100 2.77 9.83 -10.38
CA CYS A 100 2.54 11.27 -10.45
C CYS A 100 3.08 12.08 -9.25
N GLU A 101 3.51 11.42 -8.16
CA GLU A 101 3.93 12.09 -6.92
C GLU A 101 5.24 12.87 -7.03
N PRO A 102 6.32 12.35 -7.65
CA PRO A 102 7.59 13.08 -7.76
C PRO A 102 7.48 14.45 -8.43
N GLY A 103 6.47 14.65 -9.30
CA GLY A 103 6.21 15.92 -9.97
C GLY A 103 5.06 16.74 -9.37
N ALA A 104 4.47 16.30 -8.26
CA ALA A 104 3.26 16.88 -7.66
C ALA A 104 2.11 17.04 -8.68
N LYS A 105 1.97 16.10 -9.61
CA LYS A 105 0.98 16.16 -10.71
C LYS A 105 -0.27 15.33 -10.45
N CYS A 106 -0.36 14.69 -9.28
CA CYS A 106 -1.49 13.83 -8.96
C CYS A 106 -2.77 14.65 -8.81
N ASN A 107 -3.79 14.28 -9.58
CA ASN A 107 -5.14 14.79 -9.36
C ASN A 107 -5.77 14.14 -8.10
N ARG A 108 -6.99 14.59 -7.77
CA ARG A 108 -7.76 14.13 -6.60
C ARG A 108 -7.89 12.60 -6.49
N ASP A 109 -8.06 11.93 -7.62
CA ASP A 109 -8.32 10.49 -7.64
C ASP A 109 -7.00 9.72 -7.49
N GLN A 110 -5.97 10.15 -8.22
CA GLN A 110 -4.62 9.58 -8.19
C GLN A 110 -4.00 9.64 -6.80
N GLN A 111 -4.24 10.72 -6.05
CA GLN A 111 -3.82 10.84 -4.64
C GLN A 111 -4.39 9.74 -3.73
N GLY A 112 -5.44 9.03 -4.15
CA GLY A 112 -6.08 7.96 -3.39
C GLY A 112 -5.77 6.55 -3.86
N PHE A 113 -5.09 6.37 -4.99
CA PHE A 113 -4.92 5.05 -5.63
C PHE A 113 -4.14 4.07 -4.74
N LYS A 114 -3.04 4.52 -4.11
CA LYS A 114 -2.23 3.68 -3.22
C LYS A 114 -3.00 3.07 -2.06
N ALA A 115 -4.09 3.69 -1.59
CA ALA A 115 -4.95 3.10 -0.55
C ALA A 115 -5.61 1.78 -1.01
N ILE A 116 -5.96 1.67 -2.29
CA ILE A 116 -6.52 0.45 -2.87
C ILE A 116 -5.43 -0.60 -3.00
N TYR A 117 -4.25 -0.21 -3.47
CA TYR A 117 -3.08 -1.08 -3.57
C TYR A 117 -2.72 -1.69 -2.21
N LEU A 118 -2.47 -0.84 -1.21
CA LEU A 118 -2.05 -1.24 0.14
C LEU A 118 -3.04 -2.19 0.81
N ARG A 119 -4.35 -1.91 0.76
CA ARG A 119 -5.35 -2.80 1.37
C ARG A 119 -5.38 -4.17 0.73
N ASN A 120 -5.22 -4.23 -0.59
CA ASN A 120 -5.19 -5.50 -1.29
C ASN A 120 -3.89 -6.26 -1.09
N LEU A 121 -2.74 -5.59 -0.95
CA LEU A 121 -1.50 -6.25 -0.51
C LEU A 121 -1.67 -6.99 0.81
N ALA A 122 -2.42 -6.43 1.76
CA ALA A 122 -2.70 -7.11 3.02
C ALA A 122 -3.57 -8.37 2.85
N TYR A 123 -4.58 -8.34 1.97
CA TYR A 123 -5.32 -9.55 1.61
C TYR A 123 -4.42 -10.58 0.91
N THR A 124 -3.62 -10.14 -0.05
CA THR A 124 -2.69 -11.00 -0.79
C THR A 124 -1.68 -11.66 0.14
N CYS A 125 -1.03 -10.91 1.04
CA CYS A 125 -0.05 -11.42 2.00
C CYS A 125 -0.60 -12.54 2.89
N ARG A 126 -1.91 -12.53 3.18
CA ARG A 126 -2.57 -13.54 4.02
C ARG A 126 -2.90 -14.83 3.28
N GLU A 127 -3.01 -14.77 1.96
CA GLU A 127 -3.43 -15.91 1.13
C GLU A 127 -2.23 -16.56 0.41
N VAL A 128 -1.22 -15.79 0.00
CA VAL A 128 -0.03 -16.37 -0.64
C VAL A 128 0.65 -17.37 0.29
N THR A 129 1.31 -18.38 -0.27
CA THR A 129 2.08 -19.38 0.49
C THR A 129 3.58 -19.11 0.44
N SER A 130 4.08 -18.49 -0.64
CA SER A 130 5.49 -18.12 -0.82
C SER A 130 5.99 -17.15 0.24
N ASP A 131 6.97 -17.57 1.05
CA ASP A 131 7.60 -16.74 2.07
C ASP A 131 8.35 -15.55 1.48
N GLN A 132 8.92 -15.70 0.28
CA GLN A 132 9.56 -14.60 -0.43
C GLN A 132 8.56 -13.49 -0.76
N VAL A 133 7.39 -13.83 -1.32
CA VAL A 133 6.36 -12.84 -1.67
C VAL A 133 5.77 -12.22 -0.40
N LYS A 134 5.51 -13.02 0.64
CA LYS A 134 5.06 -12.49 1.95
C LYS A 134 6.06 -11.51 2.53
N GLY A 135 7.33 -11.88 2.58
CA GLY A 135 8.41 -11.05 3.11
C GLY A 135 8.54 -9.75 2.35
N ALA A 136 8.46 -9.81 1.01
CA ALA A 136 8.49 -8.62 0.17
C ALA A 136 7.30 -7.68 0.42
N ILE A 137 6.07 -8.22 0.50
CA ILE A 137 4.88 -7.42 0.82
C ILE A 137 5.01 -6.75 2.19
N LYS A 138 5.42 -7.51 3.21
CA LYS A 138 5.65 -6.96 4.56
C LYS A 138 6.68 -5.84 4.54
N SER A 139 7.81 -6.05 3.86
CA SER A 139 8.85 -5.03 3.71
C SER A 139 8.34 -3.75 3.06
N THR A 140 7.49 -3.86 2.03
CA THR A 140 6.87 -2.69 1.37
C THR A 140 5.93 -1.93 2.32
N ILE A 141 5.11 -2.66 3.08
CA ILE A 141 4.19 -2.05 4.06
C ILE A 141 4.98 -1.37 5.19
N ASP A 142 5.99 -2.04 5.74
CA ASP A 142 6.79 -1.53 6.86
C ASP A 142 7.61 -0.30 6.46
N ALA A 143 8.27 -0.35 5.30
CA ALA A 143 9.00 0.80 4.77
C ALA A 143 8.07 2.01 4.57
N SER A 144 6.87 1.77 4.01
CA SER A 144 5.87 2.82 3.81
C SER A 144 5.37 3.41 5.13
N VAL A 145 5.13 2.58 6.16
CA VAL A 145 4.71 3.05 7.50
C VAL A 145 5.80 3.92 8.12
N ALA A 146 7.05 3.44 8.10
CA ALA A 146 8.18 4.17 8.65
C ALA A 146 8.33 5.54 7.96
N ALA A 147 8.29 5.57 6.63
CA ALA A 147 8.43 6.80 5.86
C ALA A 147 7.26 7.78 6.09
N MET A 148 6.02 7.30 6.12
CA MET A 148 4.86 8.14 6.42
C MET A 148 4.98 8.80 7.79
N VAL A 149 5.25 8.02 8.83
CA VAL A 149 5.36 8.54 10.21
C VAL A 149 6.52 9.51 10.34
N GLN A 150 7.66 9.22 9.71
CA GLN A 150 8.86 10.04 9.82
C GLN A 150 8.75 11.37 9.06
N TYR A 151 8.17 11.36 7.86
CA TYR A 151 8.32 12.47 6.92
C TYR A 151 7.02 13.24 6.63
N SER A 152 5.86 12.71 7.03
CA SER A 152 4.58 13.22 6.52
C SER A 152 3.54 13.59 7.58
N CYS A 153 3.68 13.14 8.83
CA CYS A 153 2.69 13.33 9.90
C CYS A 153 3.08 14.43 10.89
N ASP A 154 2.08 15.17 11.42
CA ASP A 154 2.23 16.02 12.63
C ASP A 154 1.91 15.26 13.93
N ASP A 155 2.07 15.95 15.06
CA ASP A 155 1.75 15.45 16.41
C ASP A 155 0.26 15.09 16.58
N ASP A 156 -0.62 15.65 15.74
CA ASP A 156 -2.06 15.37 15.69
C ASP A 156 -2.42 14.20 14.74
N TRP A 157 -1.42 13.53 14.15
CA TRP A 157 -1.57 12.45 13.18
C TRP A 157 -2.23 12.84 11.85
N PHE A 158 -2.18 14.12 11.47
CA PHE A 158 -2.48 14.51 10.10
C PHE A 158 -1.26 14.20 9.23
N CYS A 159 -1.41 13.24 8.32
CA CYS A 159 -0.32 12.84 7.44
C CYS A 159 -0.51 13.40 6.02
N ASN A 160 0.58 13.78 5.35
CA ASN A 160 0.60 13.96 3.90
C ASN A 160 0.53 12.58 3.20
N GLY A 161 -0.06 12.55 1.99
CA GLY A 161 -0.14 11.34 1.17
C GLY A 161 1.15 11.00 0.41
N ASN A 162 2.03 11.98 0.24
CA ASN A 162 3.39 11.76 -0.25
C ASN A 162 4.32 11.43 0.92
N TRP A 163 4.98 10.28 0.85
CA TRP A 163 5.85 9.75 1.91
C TRP A 163 7.33 9.70 1.50
N THR A 164 7.68 10.29 0.34
CA THR A 164 9.02 10.17 -0.26
C THR A 164 9.99 11.29 0.08
N ALA A 165 9.49 12.35 0.71
CA ALA A 165 10.26 13.50 1.14
C ALA A 165 9.53 14.16 2.32
N ASP A 166 10.25 15.02 3.06
CA ASP A 166 9.66 15.90 4.06
C ASP A 166 8.54 16.71 3.41
N ALA A 167 7.31 16.39 3.78
CA ALA A 167 6.12 16.98 3.19
C ALA A 167 5.26 17.50 4.32
N SER A 168 4.90 18.79 4.25
CA SER A 168 4.04 19.39 5.27
C SER A 168 2.76 18.57 5.44
N PRO A 169 2.36 18.27 6.69
CA PRO A 169 1.09 17.65 7.04
C PRO A 169 -0.09 18.29 6.29
N VAL A 170 -0.98 17.46 5.74
CA VAL A 170 -2.14 17.94 4.95
C VAL A 170 -3.45 17.53 5.61
N LYS A 171 -4.23 18.50 6.08
CA LYS A 171 -5.56 18.27 6.68
C LYS A 171 -6.65 18.06 5.62
N TYR A 172 -6.44 17.09 4.74
CA TYR A 172 -7.34 16.73 3.64
C TYR A 172 -7.73 15.25 3.69
N VAL A 173 -9.00 14.96 3.42
CA VAL A 173 -9.57 13.61 3.58
C VAL A 173 -8.86 12.54 2.74
N ARG A 174 -8.32 12.87 1.55
CA ARG A 174 -7.58 11.88 0.75
C ARG A 174 -6.24 11.52 1.38
N SER A 175 -5.51 12.51 1.89
CA SER A 175 -4.23 12.28 2.57
C SER A 175 -4.43 11.44 3.83
N GLN A 176 -5.51 11.69 4.57
CA GLN A 176 -5.85 10.88 5.75
C GLN A 176 -6.35 9.47 5.39
N HIS A 177 -7.08 9.33 4.29
CA HIS A 177 -7.54 8.02 3.82
C HIS A 177 -6.38 7.10 3.42
N VAL A 178 -5.36 7.60 2.69
CA VAL A 178 -4.21 6.76 2.33
C VAL A 178 -3.39 6.34 3.55
N ALA A 179 -3.22 7.23 4.53
CA ALA A 179 -2.56 6.93 5.78
C ALA A 179 -3.31 5.86 6.60
N ALA A 180 -4.62 6.03 6.77
CA ALA A 180 -5.46 5.04 7.45
C ALA A 180 -5.45 3.68 6.75
N ALA A 181 -5.50 3.66 5.41
CA ALA A 181 -5.41 2.43 4.63
C ALA A 181 -4.07 1.71 4.85
N LEU A 182 -2.95 2.44 4.88
CA LEU A 182 -1.63 1.89 5.17
C LEU A 182 -1.56 1.25 6.57
N LEU A 183 -2.04 1.95 7.59
CA LEU A 183 -2.02 1.44 8.96
C LEU A 183 -2.90 0.19 9.12
N VAL A 184 -4.08 0.15 8.50
CA VAL A 184 -4.92 -1.06 8.48
C VAL A 184 -4.22 -2.21 7.75
N SER A 185 -3.51 -1.93 6.66
CA SER A 185 -2.71 -2.94 5.97
C SER A 185 -1.57 -3.48 6.82
N ALA A 186 -0.89 -2.62 7.59
CA ALA A 186 0.17 -3.02 8.52
C ALA A 186 -0.37 -4.00 9.59
N LEU A 187 -1.55 -3.71 10.16
CA LEU A 187 -2.23 -4.65 11.04
C LEU A 187 -2.54 -5.96 10.31
N GLY A 188 -3.00 -5.88 9.06
CA GLY A 188 -3.37 -7.04 8.25
C GLY A 188 -2.23 -8.00 7.91
N VAL A 189 -0.99 -7.50 7.78
CA VAL A 189 0.19 -8.32 7.44
C VAL A 189 0.94 -8.85 8.66
N HIS A 190 0.79 -8.21 9.83
CA HIS A 190 1.49 -8.59 11.06
C HIS A 190 0.63 -9.31 12.09
N LEU A 191 -0.69 -9.09 12.10
CA LEU A 191 -1.58 -9.78 13.03
C LEU A 191 -2.00 -11.16 12.51
N SER A 192 -2.14 -12.10 13.44
CA SER A 192 -2.46 -13.50 13.14
C SER A 192 -3.84 -13.67 12.47
N PRO A 193 -4.03 -14.74 11.66
CA PRO A 193 -5.21 -14.89 10.80
C PRO A 193 -6.56 -15.07 11.51
N GLU A 194 -6.58 -15.36 12.82
CA GLU A 194 -7.77 -15.81 13.56
C GLU A 194 -8.90 -14.76 13.63
N GLY A 195 -8.61 -13.47 13.44
CA GLY A 195 -9.57 -12.38 13.63
C GLY A 195 -10.16 -11.73 12.37
N GLY A 196 -9.64 -12.02 11.16
CA GLY A 196 -9.86 -11.17 9.98
C GLY A 196 -8.90 -9.96 9.94
N LEU A 197 -9.07 -9.03 8.97
CA LEU A 197 -8.16 -7.88 8.79
C LEU A 197 -8.29 -6.85 9.92
N LEU A 198 -9.45 -6.82 10.57
CA LEU A 198 -9.73 -6.01 11.74
C LEU A 198 -10.13 -6.95 12.88
N PRO A 199 -9.73 -6.68 14.12
CA PRO A 199 -10.24 -7.42 15.27
C PRO A 199 -11.76 -7.35 15.27
N LYS A 200 -12.44 -8.48 15.53
CA LYS A 200 -13.89 -8.50 15.74
C LYS A 200 -14.21 -7.55 16.90
N ILE A 201 -14.83 -6.41 16.60
CA ILE A 201 -15.33 -5.51 17.64
C ILE A 201 -16.52 -6.19 18.30
N THR A 202 -16.41 -6.52 19.58
CA THR A 202 -17.52 -7.04 20.37
C THR A 202 -18.58 -5.95 20.56
N PRO A 203 -19.89 -6.24 20.43
CA PRO A 203 -20.95 -5.28 20.74
C PRO A 203 -20.71 -4.62 22.11
N GLY A 204 -20.75 -3.28 22.18
CA GLY A 204 -20.52 -2.52 23.41
C GLY A 204 -19.11 -1.94 23.59
N GLN A 205 -18.13 -2.23 22.72
CA GLN A 205 -16.79 -1.61 22.76
C GLN A 205 -16.67 -0.26 22.07
N LEU A 206 -17.77 0.28 21.51
CA LEU A 206 -17.80 1.59 20.86
C LEU A 206 -18.50 2.60 21.77
N THR A 207 -17.76 3.60 22.26
CA THR A 207 -18.32 4.73 23.03
C THR A 207 -18.51 5.95 22.13
N ASN A 208 -19.72 6.49 22.12
CA ASN A 208 -20.21 7.50 21.17
C ASN A 208 -19.76 8.93 21.52
N THR A 209 -18.74 9.51 20.88
CA THR A 209 -18.32 10.90 21.19
C THR A 209 -17.93 11.88 20.08
N THR A 210 -17.92 11.61 18.75
CA THR A 210 -17.80 12.74 17.77
C THR A 210 -18.38 12.52 16.36
N ASN A 211 -18.72 13.64 15.71
CA ASN A 211 -19.31 13.85 14.38
C ASN A 211 -18.30 13.75 13.22
N GLY A 212 -18.17 12.59 12.57
CA GLY A 212 -17.41 12.42 11.33
C GLY A 212 -18.33 12.16 10.14
N ALA A 213 -18.75 13.21 9.43
CA ALA A 213 -19.55 13.09 8.20
C ALA A 213 -18.65 13.22 6.97
N ALA A 214 -18.03 12.11 6.54
CA ALA A 214 -17.43 12.03 5.22
C ALA A 214 -18.31 11.17 4.31
N GLY A 215 -19.05 11.81 3.40
CA GLY A 215 -19.51 11.16 2.16
C GLY A 215 -20.92 10.53 2.12
N LEU A 216 -21.81 10.77 3.07
CA LEU A 216 -23.22 10.39 2.93
C LEU A 216 -24.08 11.65 2.80
N GLY A 217 -24.80 11.76 1.68
CA GLY A 217 -25.73 12.84 1.39
C GLY A 217 -26.79 13.01 2.49
N SER A 218 -27.43 14.19 2.45
CA SER A 218 -28.32 14.83 3.43
C SER A 218 -29.57 14.05 3.93
N GLY A 219 -29.59 12.72 3.95
CA GLY A 219 -30.78 11.94 4.33
C GLY A 219 -30.54 10.66 5.14
N GLY A 220 -29.30 10.34 5.51
CA GLY A 220 -29.00 9.13 6.29
C GLY A 220 -29.22 9.32 7.79
N THR A 221 -30.03 8.46 8.41
CA THR A 221 -30.11 8.32 9.88
C THR A 221 -28.73 8.18 10.50
N LYS A 222 -28.51 8.95 11.58
CA LYS A 222 -27.25 9.12 12.31
C LYS A 222 -26.45 7.81 12.45
N ASN A 223 -25.30 7.75 11.78
CA ASN A 223 -24.34 6.66 11.89
C ASN A 223 -23.43 6.84 13.13
N PRO A 224 -22.91 5.73 13.69
CA PRO A 224 -22.19 5.72 14.96
C PRO A 224 -20.87 6.51 14.91
N GLY A 225 -20.67 7.37 15.91
CA GLY A 225 -19.53 8.28 16.04
C GLY A 225 -18.19 7.60 16.35
N LYS A 226 -17.16 8.45 16.49
CA LYS A 226 -15.73 8.14 16.72
C LYS A 226 -15.44 6.87 17.53
N VAL A 227 -14.61 6.01 16.94
CA VAL A 227 -13.98 4.86 17.60
C VAL A 227 -12.81 5.40 18.44
N THR A 228 -12.98 5.56 19.74
CA THR A 228 -11.84 5.50 20.67
C THR A 228 -11.52 4.03 20.86
N SER A 229 -10.68 3.47 19.98
CA SER A 229 -9.93 2.29 20.37
C SER A 229 -9.10 2.70 21.59
N LYS A 230 -8.96 1.82 22.60
CA LYS A 230 -7.82 1.94 23.53
C LYS A 230 -6.59 2.30 22.70
N PRO A 231 -5.73 3.25 23.11
CA PRO A 231 -4.45 3.43 22.44
C PRO A 231 -3.91 2.02 22.23
N LEU A 232 -3.59 1.68 20.98
CA LEU A 232 -2.99 0.39 20.66
C LEU A 232 -1.81 0.33 21.63
N ALA A 233 -1.95 -0.40 22.74
CA ALA A 233 -0.87 -0.59 23.68
C ALA A 233 0.18 -1.18 22.78
N ALA A 234 1.21 -0.37 22.49
CA ALA A 234 2.13 -0.55 21.38
C ALA A 234 2.30 -2.04 21.20
N ALA A 235 1.78 -2.58 20.09
CA ALA A 235 1.67 -4.02 19.88
C ALA A 235 2.95 -4.61 20.47
N SER A 236 2.86 -5.33 21.58
CA SER A 236 4.03 -5.59 22.42
C SER A 236 5.04 -6.52 21.72
N GLY A 237 4.70 -6.96 20.50
CA GLY A 237 5.57 -7.62 19.53
C GLY A 237 5.92 -6.81 18.25
N LEU A 238 5.39 -5.60 18.01
CA LEU A 238 5.81 -4.75 16.89
C LEU A 238 7.06 -3.95 17.30
N LYS A 239 8.19 -4.64 17.38
CA LYS A 239 9.50 -3.99 17.42
C LYS A 239 9.84 -3.51 16.01
N VAL A 240 9.38 -2.31 15.65
CA VAL A 240 9.99 -1.57 14.54
C VAL A 240 11.37 -1.14 15.03
N THR A 241 12.37 -1.96 14.75
CA THR A 241 13.75 -1.62 15.08
C THR A 241 14.18 -0.54 14.09
N PHE A 242 14.17 0.72 14.54
CA PHE A 242 14.83 1.81 13.83
C PHE A 242 16.34 1.53 13.84
N SER A 243 16.84 0.86 12.82
CA SER A 243 18.28 0.82 12.55
C SER A 243 18.71 2.21 12.08
N ILE A 244 18.98 3.09 13.03
CA ILE A 244 19.73 4.31 12.79
C ILE A 244 21.14 3.87 12.41
N PHE A 245 21.46 3.86 11.12
CA PHE A 245 22.85 3.85 10.68
C PHE A 245 23.48 5.19 11.07
N LEU A 246 23.87 5.31 12.34
CA LEU A 246 24.74 6.37 12.80
C LEU A 246 26.14 5.99 12.32
N GLY A 247 26.54 6.53 11.16
CA GLY A 247 27.91 6.46 10.69
C GLY A 247 28.84 7.07 11.73
N LEU A 248 29.52 6.21 12.49
CA LEU A 248 30.64 6.56 13.35
C LEU A 248 31.78 7.10 12.48
N PHE A 249 31.80 8.41 12.23
CA PHE A 249 33.05 9.10 11.91
C PHE A 249 33.75 9.40 13.23
N THR A 250 34.56 8.44 13.69
CA THR A 250 35.60 8.73 14.68
C THR A 250 36.64 9.63 14.03
N VAL A 251 36.72 10.86 14.52
CA VAL A 251 37.82 11.79 14.26
C VAL A 251 39.10 11.14 14.81
N ALA A 252 39.95 10.63 13.93
CA ALA A 252 41.35 10.34 14.25
C ALA A 252 42.18 11.56 13.85
N PHE A 253 42.58 12.34 14.84
CA PHE A 253 43.68 13.29 14.70
C PHE A 253 44.94 12.48 14.37
N SER A 254 45.46 12.64 13.15
CA SER A 254 46.87 12.37 12.86
C SER A 254 47.43 13.59 12.14
N THR A 255 48.32 14.28 12.83
CA THR A 255 49.12 15.39 12.32
C THR A 255 50.01 14.92 11.17
N SER A 256 49.76 15.44 9.97
CA SER A 256 50.80 15.58 8.95
C SER A 256 50.56 16.88 8.20
N MET A 257 51.46 17.84 8.46
CA MET A 257 51.54 19.13 7.79
C MET A 257 51.57 18.93 6.27
N PHE A 258 50.65 19.58 5.56
CA PHE A 258 50.73 19.74 4.11
C PHE A 258 50.94 21.22 3.81
N ASP A 259 52.08 21.49 3.18
CA ASP A 259 52.63 22.78 2.78
C ASP A 259 51.98 23.23 1.45
N PRO A 260 51.29 24.38 1.37
CA PRO A 260 50.50 24.76 0.20
C PRO A 260 51.32 25.41 -0.94
N LEU A 261 52.63 25.13 -1.05
CA LEU A 261 53.50 25.70 -2.11
C LEU A 261 54.14 24.69 -3.07
N ALA A 262 53.85 23.40 -2.96
CA ALA A 262 54.35 22.42 -3.91
C ALA A 262 53.23 22.04 -4.90
N PHE A 263 53.05 22.81 -5.98
CA PHE A 263 52.71 22.34 -7.34
C PHE A 263 52.51 23.55 -8.26
N ILE A 264 53.64 24.14 -8.67
CA ILE A 264 53.79 24.78 -9.99
C ILE A 264 54.92 24.00 -10.68
N PRO A 265 54.62 23.43 -11.85
CA PRO A 265 55.35 23.79 -13.05
C PRO A 265 54.44 24.46 -14.09
#